data_AF-A0A6I5CGE8-F1
#
_entry.id   AF-A0A6I5CGE8-F1
#
_cell.length_a   1.000
_cell.length_b   1.000
_cell.length_c   1.000
_cell.angle_alpha   90.00
_cell.angle_beta   90.00
_cell.angle_gamma   90.00
#
_symmetry.space_group_name_H-M   'P 1'
#
loop_
_entity.id
_entity.type
_entity.pdbx_description
1 polymer ?
#
loop_
_entity_poly.entity_id
_entity_poly.type
_entity_poly.pdbx_seq_one_letter_code
_entity_poly.pdbx_strand_id
1 'polypeptide(L)'
;PVHLVLFDVLHLDGRPLLALPYTRRRERLEALGLHGPYWSTPAAVAGHGARALAATREHGLEGLVCKRLDSVYEPGVRSRAWIKIRNMRGEDVLVGGWLPGKGRLTGLPGAVLVGQR
;
A
#
# COMPACT_ATOMS: atom_id res chain seq x y z
N PRO A 1 15.15 7.37 -14.08
CA PRO A 1 13.85 7.41 -14.81
C PRO A 1 12.71 7.38 -13.79
N VAL A 2 11.56 7.97 -14.11
CA VAL A 2 10.37 8.01 -13.23
C VAL A 2 9.17 7.48 -14.02
N HIS A 3 8.31 6.70 -13.37
CA HIS A 3 7.08 6.17 -13.95
C HIS A 3 5.89 6.45 -13.02
N LEU A 4 4.85 7.10 -13.55
CA LEU A 4 3.66 7.47 -12.79
C LEU A 4 2.61 6.36 -12.84
N VAL A 5 2.29 5.76 -11.69
CA VAL A 5 1.26 4.73 -11.58
C VAL A 5 -0.01 5.32 -11.00
N LEU A 6 -1.05 5.50 -11.83
CA LEU A 6 -2.32 6.11 -11.42
C LEU A 6 -3.29 5.05 -10.89
N PHE A 7 -3.89 5.28 -9.72
CA PHE A 7 -4.69 4.26 -9.03
C PHE A 7 -6.09 4.70 -8.58
N ASP A 8 -6.44 5.97 -8.78
CA ASP A 8 -7.78 6.53 -8.55
C ASP A 8 -7.98 7.78 -9.41
N VAL A 9 -9.23 8.23 -9.57
CA VAL A 9 -9.58 9.50 -10.20
C VAL A 9 -10.61 10.20 -9.32
N LEU A 10 -10.26 11.39 -8.84
CA LEU A 10 -11.06 12.11 -7.84
C LEU A 10 -11.87 13.25 -8.45
N HIS A 11 -11.50 13.68 -9.65
CA HIS A 11 -12.13 14.77 -10.38
C HIS A 11 -11.96 14.53 -11.87
N LEU A 12 -13.01 14.73 -12.65
CA LEU A 12 -12.99 14.55 -14.11
C LEU A 12 -14.02 15.48 -14.75
N ASP A 13 -13.65 16.14 -15.85
CA ASP A 13 -14.55 17.01 -16.63
C ASP A 13 -15.32 18.06 -15.80
N GLY A 14 -14.61 18.77 -14.92
CA GLY A 14 -15.21 19.79 -14.07
C GLY A 14 -16.02 19.26 -12.89
N ARG A 15 -16.06 17.94 -12.65
CA ARG A 15 -16.91 17.33 -11.63
C ARG A 15 -16.11 16.54 -10.58
N PRO A 16 -16.39 16.74 -9.28
CA PRO A 16 -15.84 15.89 -8.24
C PRO A 16 -16.45 14.48 -8.31
N LEU A 17 -15.62 13.46 -8.12
CA LEU A 17 -16.01 12.04 -8.09
C LEU A 17 -15.91 11.43 -6.68
N LEU A 18 -15.62 12.25 -5.66
CA LEU A 18 -15.28 11.79 -4.31
C LEU A 18 -16.39 10.93 -3.68
N ALA A 19 -17.65 11.32 -3.88
CA ALA A 19 -18.82 10.63 -3.34
C ALA A 19 -19.20 9.36 -4.12
N LEU A 20 -18.54 9.08 -5.25
CA LEU A 20 -18.79 7.85 -5.99
C LEU A 20 -18.11 6.66 -5.31
N PRO A 21 -18.72 5.46 -5.34
CA PRO A 21 -18.05 4.22 -4.94
C PRO A 21 -16.73 4.01 -5.70
N TYR A 22 -15.76 3.34 -5.06
CA TYR A 22 -14.46 3.05 -5.65
C TYR A 22 -14.57 2.36 -7.02
N THR A 23 -15.50 1.41 -7.19
CA THR A 23 -15.74 0.75 -8.48
C THR A 23 -16.06 1.73 -9.60
N ARG A 24 -16.92 2.72 -9.34
CA ARG A 24 -17.28 3.75 -10.33
C ARG A 24 -16.12 4.67 -10.64
N ARG A 25 -15.33 5.07 -9.65
CA ARG A 25 -14.12 5.87 -9.90
C ARG A 25 -13.10 5.05 -10.70
N ARG A 26 -12.96 3.76 -10.39
CA ARG A 26 -12.04 2.86 -11.08
C ARG A 26 -12.40 2.66 -12.56
N GLU A 27 -13.68 2.43 -12.86
CA GLU A 27 -14.19 2.36 -14.24
C GLU A 27 -13.86 3.65 -15.02
N ARG A 28 -14.05 4.82 -14.40
CA ARG A 28 -13.74 6.11 -15.02
C ARG A 28 -12.24 6.27 -15.29
N LEU A 29 -11.38 5.86 -14.35
CA LEU A 29 -9.92 5.91 -14.53
C LEU A 29 -9.47 4.99 -15.68
N GLU A 30 -10.01 3.78 -15.76
CA GLU A 30 -9.66 2.82 -16.82
C GLU A 30 -10.12 3.31 -18.20
N ALA A 31 -11.30 3.93 -18.27
CA ALA A 31 -11.84 4.51 -19.51
C ALA A 31 -10.96 5.64 -20.10
N LEU A 32 -10.06 6.24 -19.32
CA LEU A 32 -9.10 7.23 -19.82
C LEU A 32 -7.98 6.62 -20.67
N GLY A 33 -7.83 5.29 -20.68
CA GLY A 33 -6.84 4.61 -21.54
C GLY A 33 -5.40 5.02 -21.28
N LEU A 34 -5.04 5.28 -20.02
CA LEU A 34 -3.72 5.79 -19.64
C LEU A 34 -2.63 4.70 -19.74
N HIS A 35 -2.08 4.54 -20.94
CA HIS A 35 -1.04 3.56 -21.30
C HIS A 35 0.14 4.24 -22.02
N GLY A 36 0.91 5.04 -21.29
CA GLY A 36 2.02 5.82 -21.85
C GLY A 36 3.40 5.25 -21.52
N PRO A 37 4.47 5.78 -22.14
CA PRO A 37 5.85 5.35 -21.88
C PRO A 37 6.33 5.66 -20.46
N TYR A 38 5.72 6.64 -19.79
CA TYR A 38 6.10 7.10 -18.45
C TYR A 38 4.93 7.09 -17.45
N TRP A 39 3.77 6.54 -17.84
CA TRP A 39 2.62 6.42 -16.96
C TRP A 39 1.75 5.22 -17.30
N SER A 40 1.08 4.67 -16.29
CA SER A 40 0.16 3.54 -16.46
C SER A 40 -0.90 3.51 -15.37
N THR A 41 -2.06 2.94 -15.70
CA THR A 41 -3.03 2.48 -14.70
C THR A 41 -2.79 0.98 -14.43
N PRO A 42 -2.39 0.55 -13.22
CA PRO A 42 -2.14 -0.85 -12.90
C PRO A 42 -3.48 -1.60 -12.83
N ALA A 43 -3.52 -2.89 -13.18
CA ALA A 43 -4.73 -3.70 -13.07
C ALA A 43 -5.26 -3.76 -11.63
N ALA A 44 -6.58 -3.72 -11.47
CA ALA A 44 -7.26 -3.95 -10.20
C ALA A 44 -7.90 -5.34 -10.21
N VAL A 45 -7.59 -6.15 -9.20
CA VAL A 45 -8.16 -7.50 -9.05
C VAL A 45 -9.24 -7.45 -7.97
N ALA A 46 -10.47 -7.81 -8.33
CA ALA A 46 -11.54 -8.01 -7.36
C ALA A 46 -11.52 -9.45 -6.82
N GLY A 47 -11.62 -9.58 -5.50
CA GLY A 47 -11.46 -10.86 -4.82
C GLY A 47 -10.00 -11.35 -4.84
N HIS A 48 -9.78 -12.59 -4.39
CA HIS A 48 -8.48 -13.27 -4.47
C HIS A 48 -7.31 -12.55 -3.80
N GLY A 49 -7.56 -11.74 -2.76
CA GLY A 49 -6.53 -10.94 -2.09
C GLY A 49 -5.33 -11.75 -1.61
N ALA A 50 -5.54 -12.99 -1.15
CA ALA A 50 -4.45 -13.89 -0.76
C ALA A 50 -3.53 -14.26 -1.94
N ARG A 51 -4.10 -14.57 -3.12
CA ARG A 51 -3.33 -14.85 -4.34
C ARG A 51 -2.60 -13.61 -4.84
N ALA A 52 -3.26 -12.45 -4.81
CA ALA A 52 -2.63 -11.18 -5.16
C ALA A 52 -1.46 -10.86 -4.20
N LEU A 53 -1.60 -11.12 -2.90
CA LEU A 53 -0.52 -10.93 -1.94
C LEU A 53 0.65 -11.88 -2.20
N ALA A 54 0.38 -13.16 -2.47
CA ALA A 54 1.43 -14.12 -2.84
C ALA A 54 2.20 -13.66 -4.08
N ALA A 55 1.49 -13.25 -5.14
CA ALA A 55 2.13 -12.69 -6.35
C ALA A 55 2.99 -11.46 -6.03
N THR A 56 2.53 -10.56 -5.14
CA THR A 56 3.35 -9.40 -4.74
C THR A 56 4.66 -9.83 -4.05
N ARG A 57 4.66 -10.94 -3.30
CA ARG A 57 5.88 -11.48 -2.67
C ARG A 57 6.83 -12.06 -3.71
N GLU A 58 6.30 -12.88 -4.62
CA GLU A 58 7.08 -13.52 -5.69
C GLU A 58 7.77 -12.48 -6.58
N HIS A 59 7.10 -11.36 -6.86
CA HIS A 59 7.65 -10.25 -7.64
C HIS A 59 8.46 -9.23 -6.83
N GLY A 60 8.69 -9.46 -5.54
CA GLY A 60 9.48 -8.56 -4.69
C GLY A 60 8.83 -7.19 -4.45
N LEU A 61 7.51 -7.08 -4.62
CA LEU A 61 6.74 -5.85 -4.38
C LEU A 61 6.47 -5.66 -2.88
N GLU A 62 6.27 -4.41 -2.46
CA GLU A 62 6.02 -4.06 -1.05
C GLU A 62 4.81 -4.81 -0.47
N GLY A 63 3.80 -5.09 -1.29
CA GLY A 63 2.55 -5.71 -0.90
C GLY A 63 1.40 -5.16 -1.74
N LEU A 64 0.24 -4.98 -1.11
CA LEU A 64 -0.97 -4.53 -1.78
C LEU A 64 -1.73 -3.48 -0.98
N VAL A 65 -2.63 -2.77 -1.67
CA VAL A 65 -3.63 -1.90 -1.06
C VAL A 65 -5.01 -2.48 -1.37
N CYS A 66 -5.68 -3.02 -0.35
CA CYS A 66 -7.08 -3.45 -0.45
C CYS A 66 -7.98 -2.22 -0.34
N LYS A 67 -8.85 -2.03 -1.32
CA LYS A 67 -9.86 -0.96 -1.31
C LYS A 67 -11.25 -1.57 -1.26
N ARG A 68 -12.09 -1.14 -0.32
CA ARG A 68 -13.48 -1.57 -0.23
C ARG A 68 -14.24 -1.03 -1.45
N LEU A 69 -14.89 -1.92 -2.20
CA LEU A 69 -15.45 -1.61 -3.52
C LEU A 69 -16.54 -0.53 -3.49
N ASP A 70 -17.33 -0.50 -2.43
CA ASP A 70 -18.42 0.46 -2.21
C ASP A 70 -17.97 1.78 -1.54
N SER A 71 -16.67 1.94 -1.24
CA SER A 71 -16.21 3.10 -0.47
C SER A 71 -16.08 4.38 -1.30
N VAL A 72 -16.50 5.49 -0.70
CA VAL A 72 -16.20 6.84 -1.18
C VAL A 72 -14.74 7.20 -0.89
N TYR A 73 -14.24 8.28 -1.52
CA TYR A 73 -12.94 8.84 -1.18
C TYR A 73 -13.10 9.86 -0.04
N GLU A 74 -12.30 9.72 1.01
CA GLU A 74 -12.33 10.57 2.21
C GLU A 74 -11.03 11.40 2.30
N PRO A 75 -11.00 12.66 1.80
CA PRO A 75 -9.79 13.48 1.81
C PRO A 75 -9.22 13.67 3.21
N GLY A 76 -7.92 13.40 3.37
CA GLY A 76 -7.20 13.60 4.64
C GLY A 76 -7.50 12.54 5.72
N VAL A 77 -8.34 11.54 5.43
CA VAL A 77 -8.74 10.52 6.43
C VAL A 77 -7.95 9.23 6.23
N ARG A 78 -7.40 8.67 7.32
CA ARG A 78 -6.86 7.30 7.34
C ARG A 78 -7.99 6.29 7.42
N SER A 79 -8.68 6.09 6.30
CA SER A 79 -9.88 5.26 6.24
C SER A 79 -9.59 3.77 6.42
N ARG A 80 -10.49 3.06 7.10
CA ARG A 80 -10.50 1.59 7.15
C ARG A 80 -10.93 0.96 5.83
N ALA A 81 -11.47 1.74 4.90
CA ALA A 81 -11.83 1.26 3.58
C ALA A 81 -10.61 0.96 2.71
N TRP A 82 -9.44 1.54 3.04
CA TRP A 82 -8.19 1.35 2.31
C TRP A 82 -7.14 0.77 3.25
N ILE A 83 -6.84 -0.51 3.07
CA ILE A 83 -5.93 -1.26 3.95
C ILE A 83 -4.67 -1.60 3.17
N LYS A 84 -3.54 -1.05 3.61
CA LYS A 84 -2.22 -1.46 3.11
C LYS A 84 -1.77 -2.72 3.83
N ILE A 85 -1.51 -3.77 3.06
CA ILE A 85 -0.93 -5.02 3.55
C ILE A 85 0.46 -5.12 2.96
N ARG A 86 1.48 -5.18 3.82
CA ARG A 86 2.88 -5.26 3.40
C ARG A 86 3.42 -6.67 3.56
N ASN A 87 4.29 -7.04 2.64
CA ASN A 87 5.17 -8.18 2.77
C ASN A 87 6.22 -7.85 3.82
N MET A 88 6.12 -8.51 4.96
CA MET A 88 7.14 -8.44 6.00
C MET A 88 8.19 -9.50 5.68
N ARG A 89 9.45 -9.07 5.60
CA ARG A 89 10.58 -9.99 5.66
C ARG A 89 10.98 -10.11 7.12
N GLY A 90 10.93 -11.33 7.63
CA GLY A 90 11.55 -11.67 8.90
C GLY A 90 12.89 -12.33 8.59
N GLU A 91 13.89 -12.03 9.39
CA GLU A 91 15.19 -12.68 9.35
C GLU A 91 15.47 -13.20 10.76
N ASP A 92 15.98 -14.43 10.83
CA ASP A 92 16.48 -14.98 12.09
C ASP A 92 17.86 -14.39 12.34
N VAL A 93 18.01 -13.74 13.49
CA VAL A 93 19.23 -13.03 13.86
C VAL A 93 19.64 -13.40 15.28
N LEU A 94 20.95 -13.38 15.54
CA LEU A 94 21.50 -13.55 16.88
C LEU A 94 21.63 -12.18 17.54
N VAL A 95 21.11 -12.05 18.76
CA VAL A 95 21.30 -10.84 19.58
C VAL A 95 22.66 -10.94 20.28
N GLY A 96 23.57 -10.04 19.93
CA GLY A 96 24.92 -9.96 20.52
C GLY A 96 25.06 -8.95 21.66
N GLY A 97 24.06 -8.08 21.85
CA GLY A 97 24.07 -7.06 22.90
C GLY A 97 22.90 -6.07 22.78
N TRP A 98 22.79 -5.14 23.72
CA TRP A 98 21.76 -4.10 23.72
C TRP A 98 22.24 -2.78 24.32
N LEU A 99 21.54 -1.70 23.96
CA LEU A 99 21.68 -0.39 24.60
C LEU A 99 20.50 -0.15 25.57
N PRO A 100 20.71 0.50 26.73
CA PRO A 100 19.63 0.87 27.62
C PRO A 100 18.62 1.81 26.94
N GLY A 101 17.33 1.59 27.21
CA GLY A 101 16.25 2.46 26.78
C GLY A 101 16.25 3.81 27.49
N LYS A 102 15.68 4.82 26.84
CA LYS A 102 15.50 6.17 27.39
C LYS A 102 14.02 6.45 27.63
N GLY A 103 13.72 7.37 28.56
CA GLY A 103 12.34 7.78 28.87
C GLY A 103 11.51 6.61 29.39
N ARG A 104 10.40 6.29 28.70
CA ARG A 104 9.48 5.21 29.10
C ARG A 104 10.12 3.82 29.09
N LEU A 105 11.27 3.64 28.43
CA LEU A 105 11.99 2.37 28.36
C LEU A 105 13.17 2.29 29.33
N THR A 106 13.28 3.20 30.31
CA THR A 106 14.35 3.16 31.31
C THR A 106 14.29 1.84 32.10
N GLY A 107 15.41 1.13 32.20
CA GLY A 107 15.50 -0.20 32.82
C GLY A 107 15.24 -1.37 31.86
N LEU A 108 14.87 -1.10 30.60
CA LEU A 108 14.69 -2.10 29.54
C LEU A 108 15.65 -1.84 28.37
N PRO A 109 15.91 -2.84 27.50
CA PRO A 109 16.61 -2.61 26.23
C PRO A 109 15.87 -1.60 25.33
N GLY A 110 16.57 -0.62 24.81
CA GLY A 110 16.04 0.38 23.85
C GLY A 110 16.41 0.10 22.39
N ALA A 111 17.53 -0.60 22.18
CA ALA A 111 17.99 -1.06 20.88
C ALA A 111 18.82 -2.34 21.06
N VAL A 112 18.85 -3.20 20.04
CA VAL A 112 19.61 -4.45 20.04
C VAL A 112 20.67 -4.44 18.93
N LEU A 113 21.85 -4.97 19.23
CA LEU A 113 22.86 -5.31 18.24
C LEU A 113 22.59 -6.73 17.75
N VAL A 114 22.42 -6.88 16.44
CA VAL A 114 22.09 -8.16 15.82
C VAL A 114 23.13 -8.54 14.77
N GLY A 115 23.39 -9.85 14.65
CA GLY A 115 24.23 -10.42 13.60
C GLY A 115 23.50 -11.56 12.88
N GLN A 116 23.79 -11.72 11.59
CA GLN A 116 23.33 -12.83 10.76
C GLN A 116 24.54 -13.71 10.43
N ARG A 117 24.33 -15.03 10.36
CA ARG A 117 25.38 -15.99 10.06
C ARG A 117 25.65 -16.09 8.55
#